data_AF-A0A7W1Z0V9-F1
#
_entry.id   AF-A0A7W1Z0V9-F1
#
_cell.length_a   1.000
_cell.length_b   1.000
_cell.length_c   1.000
_cell.angle_alpha   90.00
_cell.angle_beta   90.00
_cell.angle_gamma   90.00
#
_symmetry.space_group_name_H-M   'P 1'
#
loop_
_entity.id
_entity.type
_entity.pdbx_description
1 polymer ?
#
loop_
_entity_poly.entity_id
_entity_poly.type
_entity_poly.pdbx_seq_one_letter_code
_entity_poly.pdbx_strand_id
1 'polypeptide(L)' 'MTYLHASPPRVACPEHGVRQAHLPWADGSSRVTRLFEALAINVLLAATVERAAGLLRISWDQAWHLMERAV' A
#
# COMPACT_ATOMS: atom_id res chain seq x y z
N MET A 1 -11.88 16.96 6.14
CA MET A 1 -10.61 16.73 5.42
C MET A 1 -9.70 15.95 6.35
N THR A 2 -9.10 14.84 5.88
CA THR A 2 -8.26 13.97 6.72
C THR A 2 -6.83 14.05 6.21
N TYR A 3 -5.88 14.31 7.10
CA TYR A 3 -4.46 14.45 6.78
C TYR A 3 -3.67 13.32 7.42
N LEU A 4 -2.75 12.73 6.65
CA LEU A 4 -1.81 11.75 7.15
C LEU A 4 -0.48 12.44 7.45
N HIS A 5 -0.09 12.48 8.72
CA HIS A 5 1.20 13.01 9.14
C HIS A 5 2.21 11.86 9.26
N ALA A 6 3.37 12.00 8.62
CA ALA A 6 4.47 11.05 8.74
C ALA A 6 5.80 11.79 8.75
N SER A 7 6.82 11.18 9.35
CA SER A 7 8.21 11.64 9.31
C SER A 7 9.00 10.73 8.35
N PRO A 8 9.22 11.14 7.08
CA PRO A 8 9.95 10.33 6.13
C PRO A 8 11.39 10.13 6.61
N PRO A 9 11.95 8.90 6.54
CA PRO A 9 13.32 8.68 6.95
C PRO A 9 14.28 9.48 6.06
N ARG A 10 15.34 10.00 6.67
CA ARG A 10 16.40 10.74 5.95
C ARG A 10 17.56 9.79 5.67
N VAL A 11 17.96 9.71 4.41
CA VAL A 11 19.05 8.87 3.92
C VAL A 11 20.24 9.77 3.59
N ALA A 12 21.38 9.51 4.23
CA ALA A 12 22.65 10.17 3.90
C ALA A 12 23.32 9.43 2.75
N CYS A 13 23.16 9.94 1.53
CA CYS A 13 23.84 9.41 0.35
C CYS A 13 25.22 10.07 0.22
N PRO A 14 26.32 9.28 0.08
CA PRO A 14 27.66 9.84 -0.09
C PRO A 14 27.80 10.80 -1.30
N GLU A 15 27.05 10.54 -2.37
CA GLU A 15 27.10 11.32 -3.61
C GLU A 15 26.11 12.50 -3.63
N HIS A 16 24.94 12.32 -3.03
CA HIS A 16 23.80 13.25 -3.18
C HIS A 16 23.43 14.02 -1.90
N GLY A 17 24.20 13.84 -0.82
CA GLY A 17 23.91 14.42 0.49
C GLY A 17 22.69 13.77 1.17
N VAL A 18 22.07 14.48 2.11
CA VAL A 18 20.95 13.93 2.88
C VAL A 18 19.60 14.20 2.20
N ARG A 19 18.89 13.14 1.83
CA ARG A 19 17.58 13.20 1.17
C ARG A 19 16.49 12.50 1.97
N GLN A 20 15.24 12.93 1.80
CA GLN A 20 14.10 12.17 2.33
C GLN A 20 13.86 10.95 1.44
N ALA A 21 13.60 9.80 2.06
CA ALA A 21 13.19 8.61 1.34
C ALA A 21 11.83 8.86 0.67
N HIS A 22 11.68 8.32 -0.53
CA HIS A 22 10.38 8.28 -1.21
C HIS A 22 9.39 7.48 -0.37
N LEU A 23 8.17 7.99 -0.24
CA LEU A 23 7.08 7.36 0.50
C LEU A 23 6.04 6.87 -0.50
N PRO A 24 6.05 5.57 -0.87
CA PRO A 24 5.19 5.08 -1.94
C PRO A 24 3.69 5.21 -1.69
N TRP A 25 3.29 5.32 -0.43
CA TRP A 25 1.89 5.53 -0.03
C TRP A 25 1.47 7.00 -0.14
N ALA A 26 2.42 7.93 -0.33
CA ALA A 26 2.16 9.34 -0.56
C ALA A 26 1.99 9.65 -2.06
N ASP A 27 2.31 8.71 -2.94
CA ASP A 27 2.03 8.84 -4.38
C ASP A 27 0.52 8.79 -4.58
N GLY A 28 -0.05 9.85 -5.18
CA GLY A 28 -1.49 10.08 -5.27
C GLY A 28 -2.30 9.04 -6.07
N SER A 29 -1.67 7.97 -6.57
CA SER A 29 -2.31 6.90 -7.33
C SER A 29 -2.81 5.74 -6.47
N SER A 30 -2.26 5.54 -5.26
CA SER A 30 -2.68 4.44 -4.38
C SER A 30 -3.31 4.96 -3.10
N ARG A 31 -4.54 4.51 -2.82
CA ARG A 31 -5.25 4.82 -1.56
C ARG A 31 -4.77 3.98 -0.38
N VAL A 32 -3.85 3.05 -0.62
CA VAL A 32 -3.31 2.11 0.37
C VAL A 32 -1.78 2.08 0.29
N THR A 33 -1.14 1.63 1.37
CA THR A 33 0.32 1.51 1.39
C THR A 33 0.79 0.32 0.56
N ARG A 34 2.00 0.37 -0.02
CA ARG A 34 2.60 -0.78 -0.73
C ARG A 34 2.70 -2.03 0.16
N LEU A 35 2.93 -1.85 1.47
CA LEU A 35 2.96 -2.96 2.42
C LEU A 35 1.58 -3.59 2.59
N PHE A 36 0.52 -2.77 2.65
CA PHE A 36 -0.85 -3.27 2.65
C PHE A 36 -1.19 -3.98 1.34
N GLU A 37 -0.79 -3.42 0.20
CA GLU A 37 -0.99 -4.05 -1.12
C GLU A 37 -0.30 -5.43 -1.19
N ALA A 38 0.95 -5.54 -0.74
CA ALA A 38 1.66 -6.82 -0.67
C ALA A 38 0.97 -7.82 0.28
N LEU A 39 0.50 -7.38 1.45
CA LEU A 39 -0.28 -8.21 2.36
C LEU A 39 -1.59 -8.68 1.70
N ALA A 40 -2.31 -7.75 1.07
CA ALA A 40 -3.60 -8.01 0.45
C ALA A 40 -3.48 -9.02 -0.69
N ILE A 41 -2.43 -8.93 -1.52
CA ILE A 41 -2.11 -9.93 -2.56
C ILE A 41 -1.90 -11.32 -1.93
N ASN A 42 -1.08 -11.42 -0.87
CA ASN A 42 -0.84 -12.70 -0.20
C ASN A 42 -2.13 -13.31 0.37
N VAL A 43 -3.01 -12.49 0.95
CA VAL A 43 -4.31 -12.95 1.48
C VAL A 43 -5.26 -13.37 0.36
N LEU A 44 -5.31 -12.62 -0.75
CA LEU A 44 -6.13 -12.92 -1.93
C LEU A 44 -5.69 -14.21 -2.64
N LEU A 45 -4.40 -14.53 -2.61
CA LEU A 45 -3.89 -15.81 -3.12
C LEU A 45 -4.23 -17.00 -2.22
N ALA A 46 -4.49 -16.78 -0.94
CA ALA A 46 -4.72 -17.82 0.06
C ALA A 46 -6.21 -18.04 0.42
N ALA A 47 -7.11 -17.14 0.02
CA ALA A 47 -8.52 -17.15 0.41
C ALA A 47 -9.45 -16.68 -0.72
N THR A 48 -10.76 -16.92 -0.59
CA THR A 48 -11.75 -16.34 -1.51
C THR A 48 -11.77 -14.82 -1.40
N VAL A 49 -12.10 -14.11 -2.48
CA VAL A 49 -12.17 -12.64 -2.52
C VAL A 49 -13.05 -12.08 -1.39
N GLU A 50 -14.19 -12.72 -1.13
CA GLU A 50 -15.11 -12.31 -0.06
C GLU A 50 -14.51 -12.49 1.34
N ARG A 51 -13.82 -13.60 1.60
CA ARG A 51 -13.16 -13.83 2.89
C ARG A 51 -11.94 -12.93 3.07
N ALA A 52 -11.18 -12.69 1.99
CA ALA A 52 -10.07 -11.76 1.99
C ALA A 52 -10.54 -10.32 2.26
N ALA A 53 -11.63 -9.87 1.62
CA ALA A 53 -12.22 -8.56 1.86
C ALA A 53 -12.63 -8.40 3.34
N GLY A 54 -13.24 -9.42 3.93
CA GLY A 54 -13.57 -9.44 5.37
C GLY A 54 -12.33 -9.35 6.27
N LEU A 55 -11.28 -10.14 5.99
CA LEU A 55 -10.03 -10.12 6.76
C LEU A 55 -9.30 -8.77 6.67
N LEU A 56 -9.24 -8.19 5.47
CA LEU A 56 -8.57 -6.93 5.18
C LEU A 56 -9.42 -5.70 5.55
N ARG A 57 -10.70 -5.90 5.89
CA ARG A 57 -11.68 -4.86 6.20
C ARG A 57 -11.85 -3.84 5.06
N ILE A 58 -11.87 -4.32 3.83
CA ILE A 58 -12.11 -3.53 2.61
C ILE A 58 -13.39 -4.00 1.93
N SER A 59 -13.96 -3.20 1.03
CA SER A 59 -15.12 -3.65 0.27
C SER A 59 -14.73 -4.76 -0.71
N TRP A 60 -15.73 -5.55 -1.12
CA TRP A 60 -15.54 -6.58 -2.13
C TRP A 60 -14.98 -6.00 -3.43
N ASP A 61 -15.51 -4.86 -3.91
CA ASP A 61 -15.02 -4.17 -5.12
C ASP A 61 -13.56 -3.71 -4.97
N GLN A 62 -13.16 -3.23 -3.79
CA GLN A 62 -11.77 -2.84 -3.53
C GLN A 62 -10.83 -4.04 -3.59
N ALA A 63 -11.25 -5.18 -3.05
CA ALA A 63 -10.50 -6.43 -3.11
C ALA A 63 -10.36 -6.91 -4.57
N TRP A 64 -11.44 -6.82 -5.36
CA TRP A 64 -11.44 -7.17 -6.77
C TRP A 64 -10.48 -6.30 -7.60
N HIS A 65 -10.55 -4.98 -7.46
CA HIS A 65 -9.63 -4.06 -8.17
C HIS A 65 -8.15 -4.25 -7.78
N LEU A 66 -7.89 -4.66 -6.53
CA LEU A 66 -6.54 -4.95 -6.09
C LEU A 66 -6.02 -6.26 -6.70
N MET A 67 -6.90 -7.25 -6.90
CA MET A 67 -6.60 -8.49 -7.61
C MET A 67 -6.32 -8.24 -9.11
N GLU A 68 -7.12 -7.42 -9.78
CA GLU A 68 -6.92 -7.05 -11.21
C GLU A 68 -5.59 -6.34 -11.48
N ARG A 69 -5.08 -5.57 -10.50
CA ARG A 69 -3.78 -4.88 -10.61
C ARG A 69 -2.58 -5.77 -10.31
N ALA A 70 -2.80 -6.90 -9.63
CA ALA A 70 -1.75 -7.81 -9.20
C ALA A 70 -1.43 -8.92 -10.23
N VAL A 71 -2.31 -9.09 -11.22
CA VAL A 71 -2.18 -10.02 -12.37
C VAL A 71 -1.72 -9.25 -13.60
#